data_AF-A0A7Y7NKW5-F1
#
_entry.id   AF-A0A7Y7NKW5-F1
#
_cell.length_a   1.000
_cell.length_b   1.000
_cell.length_c   1.000
_cell.angle_alpha   90.00
_cell.angle_beta   90.00
_cell.angle_gamma   90.00
#
_symmetry.space_group_name_H-M   'P 1'
#
loop_
_entity.id
_entity.type
_entity.pdbx_description
1 polymer ?
#
loop_
_entity_poly.entity_id
_entity_poly.type
_entity_poly.pdbx_seq_one_letter_code
_entity_poly.pdbx_strand_id
1 'polypeptide(L)' 'MRAYLYDLETGLYQGETFEYEEIIDSGEGITRVAPPEHKSGYLALFVRNSGTWRVVTVESYRQMFVPQT' A
#
# COMPACT_ATOMS: atom_id res chain seq x y z
N MET A 1 -12.05 -12.92 3.67
CA MET A 1 -11.13 -13.10 2.54
C MET A 1 -9.82 -12.37 2.83
N ARG A 2 -8.71 -12.76 2.20
CA ARG A 2 -7.44 -12.05 2.36
C ARG A 2 -7.56 -10.64 1.78
N ALA A 3 -7.02 -9.65 2.49
CA ALA A 3 -6.97 -8.26 2.08
C ALA A 3 -5.63 -7.64 2.48
N TYR A 4 -5.33 -6.49 1.90
CA TYR A 4 -4.04 -5.82 1.99
C TYR A 4 -4.23 -4.39 2.47
N LEU A 5 -3.55 -4.06 3.54
CA LEU A 5 -3.64 -2.75 4.19
C LEU A 5 -2.62 -1.80 3.58
N TYR A 6 -3.02 -0.56 3.39
CA TYR A 6 -2.15 0.52 2.97
C TYR A 6 -2.45 1.82 3.70
N ASP A 7 -1.40 2.61 3.91
CA ASP A 7 -1.52 3.93 4.53
C ASP A 7 -2.29 4.90 3.62
N LEU A 8 -3.27 5.62 4.18
CA LEU A 8 -4.13 6.50 3.39
C LEU A 8 -3.42 7.74 2.87
N GLU A 9 -2.36 8.20 3.54
CA GLU A 9 -1.66 9.40 3.15
C GLU A 9 -0.61 9.11 2.07
N THR A 10 0.19 8.07 2.30
CA THR A 10 1.38 7.72 1.50
C THR A 10 1.15 6.58 0.52
N GLY A 11 0.08 5.79 0.72
CA GLY A 11 -0.17 4.55 0.00
C GLY A 11 0.70 3.38 0.47
N LEU A 12 1.56 3.55 1.49
CA LEU A 12 2.53 2.53 1.89
C LEU A 12 1.84 1.24 2.33
N TYR A 13 2.28 0.10 1.80
CA TYR A 13 1.83 -1.21 2.25
C TYR A 13 2.15 -1.46 3.73
N GLN A 14 1.13 -1.83 4.51
CA GLN A 14 1.23 -2.04 5.96
C GLN A 14 1.10 -3.51 6.38
N GLY A 15 0.65 -4.39 5.48
CA GLY A 15 0.53 -5.83 5.76
C GLY A 15 -0.75 -6.45 5.24
N GLU A 16 -0.97 -7.70 5.65
CA GLU A 16 -2.12 -8.52 5.26
C GLU A 16 -3.11 -8.63 6.42
N THR A 17 -4.40 -8.68 6.09
CA THR A 17 -5.48 -8.98 7.04
C THR A 17 -6.50 -9.95 6.42
N PHE A 18 -7.45 -10.42 7.22
CA PHE A 18 -8.59 -11.22 6.77
C PHE A 18 -9.88 -10.52 7.16
N GLU A 19 -10.64 -10.06 6.17
CA GLU A 19 -11.86 -9.29 6.38
C GLU A 19 -13.03 -9.76 5.50
N TYR A 20 -14.25 -9.36 5.85
CA TYR A 20 -15.45 -9.66 5.04
C TYR A 20 -15.50 -8.81 3.76
N GLU A 21 -16.26 -9.27 2.76
CA GLU A 21 -16.38 -8.59 1.47
C GLU A 21 -16.88 -7.15 1.66
N GLU A 22 -17.98 -6.98 2.40
CA GLU A 22 -18.58 -5.68 2.65
C GLU A 22 -17.62 -4.69 3.34
N ILE A 23 -16.75 -5.17 4.22
CA ILE A 23 -15.78 -4.35 4.95
C ILE A 23 -14.68 -3.86 4.00
N ILE A 24 -14.25 -4.70 3.07
CA ILE A 24 -13.19 -4.34 2.12
C ILE A 24 -13.70 -3.36 1.06
N ASP A 25 -14.94 -3.51 0.58
CA ASP A 25 -15.49 -2.61 -0.44
C ASP A 25 -15.83 -1.22 0.11
N SER A 26 -16.17 -1.12 1.39
CA SER A 26 -16.54 0.14 2.04
C SER A 26 -15.39 0.77 2.85
N GLY A 27 -14.34 0.01 3.14
CA GLY A 27 -13.22 0.44 3.96
C GLY A 27 -12.19 1.26 3.21
N GLU A 28 -11.69 2.33 3.84
CA GLU A 28 -10.53 3.06 3.36
C GLU A 28 -9.24 2.40 3.88
N GLY A 29 -8.19 2.35 3.05
CA GLY A 29 -6.87 1.85 3.46
C GLY A 29 -6.76 0.33 3.39
N ILE A 30 -7.70 -0.32 2.70
CA ILE A 30 -7.76 -1.76 2.49
C ILE A 30 -8.07 -2.06 1.02
N THR A 31 -7.47 -3.10 0.47
CA THR A 31 -7.73 -3.53 -0.92
C THR A 31 -7.65 -5.05 -1.04
N ARG A 32 -8.35 -5.61 -2.03
CA ARG A 32 -8.25 -7.02 -2.42
C ARG A 32 -7.06 -7.28 -3.35
N VAL A 33 -6.51 -6.23 -3.93
CA VAL A 33 -5.39 -6.35 -4.86
C VAL A 33 -4.12 -6.64 -4.06
N ALA A 34 -3.46 -7.76 -4.34
CA ALA A 34 -2.20 -8.10 -3.68
C ALA A 34 -1.07 -7.15 -4.10
N PRO A 35 -0.22 -6.70 -3.17
CA PRO A 35 1.00 -6.00 -3.53
C PRO A 35 1.91 -6.95 -4.32
N PRO A 36 2.64 -6.43 -5.32
CA PRO A 36 3.63 -7.21 -6.04
C PRO A 36 4.78 -7.61 -5.12
N GLU A 37 5.35 -8.78 -5.38
CA GLU A 37 6.60 -9.18 -4.76
C GLU A 37 7.70 -8.15 -5.08
N HIS A 38 8.45 -7.76 -4.05
CA HIS A 38 9.52 -6.80 -4.17
C HIS A 38 10.72 -7.23 -3.35
N LYS A 39 11.91 -6.81 -3.78
CA LYS A 39 13.17 -7.14 -3.11
C LYS A 39 13.37 -6.20 -1.91
N SER A 40 14.26 -6.60 -1.01
CA SER A 40 14.75 -5.70 0.05
C SER A 40 15.27 -4.39 -0.55
N GLY A 41 14.96 -3.27 0.11
CA GLY A 41 15.25 -1.92 -0.39
C GLY A 41 14.16 -1.31 -1.29
N TYR A 42 13.10 -2.06 -1.58
CA TYR A 42 11.91 -1.59 -2.27
C TYR A 42 10.68 -1.64 -1.36
N LEU A 43 9.68 -0.84 -1.68
CA LEU A 43 8.40 -0.72 -0.98
C LEU A 43 7.26 -0.74 -2.00
N ALA A 44 6.11 -1.28 -1.61
CA ALA A 44 4.88 -1.23 -2.40
C ALA A 44 4.01 -0.05 -1.93
N LEU A 45 3.62 0.82 -2.87
CA LEU A 45 2.70 1.93 -2.66
C LEU A 45 1.41 1.71 -3.45
N PHE A 46 0.27 1.76 -2.77
CA PHE A 46 -1.04 1.69 -3.41
C PHE A 46 -1.44 3.07 -3.94
N VAL A 47 -1.69 3.14 -5.24
CA VAL A 47 -2.15 4.35 -5.92
C VAL A 47 -3.68 4.30 -5.99
N ARG A 48 -4.35 4.94 -5.02
CA ARG A 48 -5.82 4.93 -4.89
C ARG A 48 -6.55 5.29 -6.18
N ASN A 49 -6.08 6.34 -6.88
CA ASN A 49 -6.73 6.83 -8.10
C ASN A 49 -6.76 5.80 -9.24
N SER A 50 -5.78 4.90 -9.28
CA SER A 50 -5.71 3.84 -10.29
C SER A 50 -6.09 2.46 -9.75
N GLY A 51 -6.23 2.31 -8.43
CA GLY A 51 -6.51 1.02 -7.78
C GLY A 51 -5.36 0.00 -7.93
N THR A 52 -4.12 0.47 -8.12
CA THR A 52 -2.97 -0.40 -8.44
C THR A 52 -1.79 -0.15 -7.51
N TRP A 53 -0.97 -1.18 -7.31
CA TRP A 53 0.31 -1.04 -6.62
C TRP A 53 1.42 -0.54 -7.54
N ARG A 54 2.32 0.25 -6.96
CA ARG A 54 3.58 0.67 -7.55
C ARG A 54 4.72 0.29 -6.63
N VAL A 55 5.79 -0.27 -7.18
CA VAL A 55 7.01 -0.53 -6.42
C VAL A 55 7.95 0.67 -6.55
N VAL A 56 8.46 1.16 -5.42
CA VAL A 56 9.43 2.25 -5.36
C VAL A 56 10.62 1.84 -4.50
N THR A 57 11.76 2.51 -4.63
CA THR A 57 12.88 2.31 -3.70
C THR A 57 12.58 3.03 -2.37
N VAL A 58 13.19 2.55 -1.29
CA VAL A 58 13.13 3.23 0.03
C VAL A 58 13.66 4.67 -0.08
N GLU A 59 14.68 4.91 -0.90
CA GLU A 59 15.22 6.24 -1.13
C GLU A 59 14.21 7.18 -1.79
N SER A 60 13.57 6.74 -2.87
CA SER A 60 12.52 7.51 -3.54
C SER A 60 11.33 7.78 -2.61
N TYR A 61 10.94 6.78 -1.81
CA TYR A 61 9.89 6.96 -0.81
C TYR A 61 10.27 8.04 0.22
N ARG A 62 11.49 8.01 0.75
CA ARG A 62 11.98 9.02 1.69
C ARG A 62 11.97 10.42 1.08
N GLN A 63 12.41 10.58 -0.17
CA GLN A 63 12.39 11.89 -0.83
C GLN A 63 10.97 12.44 -1.04
N MET A 64 9.97 11.57 -1.21
CA MET A 64 8.58 11.98 -1.41
C MET A 64 7.85 12.31 -0.10
N PHE A 65 8.08 11.52 0.96
CA PHE A 65 7.21 11.52 2.15
C PHE A 65 7.95 11.77 3.47
N VAL A 66 9.28 11.75 3.49
CA VAL A 66 10.07 12.01 4.70
C VAL A 66 10.71 13.40 4.58
N PRO A 67 10.40 14.34 5.50
CA PRO A 67 11.04 15.65 5.50
C PRO A 67 12.57 15.52 5.60
N GLN A 68 13.30 16.21 4.74
CA GLN A 68 14.76 16.31 4.87
C GLN A 68 15.06 17.38 5.93
N THR A 69 15.34 16.92 7.15
CA THR A 69 15.84 17.73 8.27
C THR A 69 17.31 18.09 8.11
#